data_AF-A0A6I9Z1Z2-F1
#
_entry.id   AF-A0A6I9Z1Z2-F1
#
_cell.length_a   1.000
_cell.length_b   1.000
_cell.length_c   1.000
_cell.angle_alpha   90.00
_cell.angle_beta   90.00
_cell.angle_gamma   90.00
#
_symmetry.space_group_name_H-M   'P 1'
#
loop_
_entity.id
_entity.type
_entity.pdbx_description
1 polymer ?
#
loop_
_entity_poly.entity_id
_entity_poly.type
_entity_poly.pdbx_seq_one_letter_code
_entity_poly.pdbx_strand_id
1 'polypeptide(L)'
;MEALLRDQNPSLRTDSTVLKERTSYNLTLLNYMDPQKMPSLKPEPYFGMGRMAVSWHHDENLMERSTVAVYSYSGEEVDGGILEEKSAAGRDPDVWHVALKVAWDIETPGLAIPLHQGDCYFMLDNLNMTHQHCVLAGRQSRFSSTHRVAECSTGTLPYILDKCKAALENLNTDADLKVPCLKSLEVGDITQVEKTHNEVEFEWLRQFWFQGKRYRRCTDWWDKPMANLEDLWRQMELMTSLLLRELRKEEQMEEQRNEKISSLLPLLVERQARRQEWLVR
;
A
#
# COMPACT_ATOMS: atom_id res chain seq x y z
N MET A 1 -10.35 -53.56 -33.14
CA MET A 1 -10.64 -52.15 -33.50
C MET A 1 -11.13 -51.49 -32.23
N GLU A 2 -10.23 -51.13 -31.32
CA GLU A 2 -10.54 -50.41 -30.09
C GLU A 2 -9.55 -49.25 -30.00
N ALA A 3 -10.03 -48.08 -30.38
CA ALA A 3 -9.29 -46.85 -30.35
C ALA A 3 -9.52 -46.17 -28.99
N LEU A 4 -8.41 -46.01 -28.26
CA LEU A 4 -8.01 -44.80 -27.52
C LEU A 4 -9.14 -43.83 -27.10
N LEU A 5 -9.42 -43.81 -25.80
CA LEU A 5 -9.73 -42.58 -25.08
C LEU A 5 -8.76 -42.46 -23.90
N ARG A 6 -7.54 -41.98 -24.22
CA ARG A 6 -6.67 -41.37 -23.20
C ARG A 6 -7.26 -40.00 -22.90
N ASP A 7 -7.73 -39.85 -21.67
CA ASP A 7 -8.10 -38.58 -21.07
C ASP A 7 -6.84 -37.68 -21.08
N GLN A 8 -6.77 -36.76 -22.03
CA GLN A 8 -5.83 -35.65 -21.97
C GLN A 8 -6.50 -34.57 -21.14
N ASN A 9 -6.21 -34.58 -19.85
CA ASN A 9 -6.63 -33.53 -18.94
C ASN A 9 -5.44 -32.58 -18.68
N PRO A 10 -5.25 -31.50 -19.46
CA PRO A 10 -4.29 -30.47 -19.12
C PRO A 10 -4.96 -29.53 -18.10
N SER A 11 -4.51 -29.52 -16.84
CA SER A 11 -4.49 -28.33 -15.93
C SER A 11 -4.74 -28.56 -14.42
N LEU A 12 -4.81 -29.77 -13.89
CA LEU A 12 -4.95 -29.94 -12.42
C LEU A 12 -3.77 -29.37 -11.59
N ARG A 13 -2.63 -29.07 -12.23
CA ARG A 13 -1.47 -28.44 -11.57
C ARG A 13 -1.56 -26.90 -11.48
N THR A 14 -2.40 -26.23 -12.25
CA THR A 14 -2.48 -24.74 -12.28
C THR A 14 -3.47 -24.17 -11.27
N ASP A 15 -4.54 -24.89 -10.93
CA ASP A 15 -5.56 -24.35 -10.01
C ASP A 15 -5.08 -24.30 -8.56
N SER A 16 -4.34 -25.32 -8.11
CA SER A 16 -3.86 -25.38 -6.73
C SER A 16 -2.79 -24.32 -6.42
N THR A 17 -1.92 -24.01 -7.38
CA THR A 17 -0.88 -22.98 -7.20
C THR A 17 -1.48 -21.58 -7.16
N VAL A 18 -2.41 -21.28 -8.08
CA VAL A 18 -3.12 -19.98 -8.13
C VAL A 18 -3.92 -19.75 -6.85
N LEU A 19 -4.64 -20.77 -6.36
CA LEU A 19 -5.37 -20.68 -5.09
C LEU A 19 -4.42 -20.42 -3.92
N LYS A 20 -3.25 -21.07 -3.89
CA LYS A 20 -2.25 -20.88 -2.85
C LYS A 20 -1.69 -19.46 -2.85
N GLU A 21 -1.36 -18.90 -4.01
CA GLU A 21 -0.89 -17.53 -4.14
C GLU A 21 -1.94 -16.53 -3.65
N ARG A 22 -3.19 -16.70 -4.08
CA ARG A 22 -4.33 -15.83 -3.69
C ARG A 22 -4.75 -15.94 -2.21
N THR A 23 -4.20 -16.88 -1.46
CA THR A 23 -4.49 -17.10 -0.02
C THR A 23 -3.24 -17.04 0.86
N SER A 24 -2.08 -16.71 0.29
CA SER A 24 -0.82 -16.56 1.02
C SER A 24 -0.74 -15.20 1.71
N TYR A 25 -1.56 -15.00 2.76
CA TYR A 25 -1.59 -13.74 3.51
C TYR A 25 -0.20 -13.38 4.04
N ASN A 26 0.27 -12.18 3.70
CA ASN A 26 1.60 -11.68 4.08
C ASN A 26 1.53 -10.52 5.08
N LEU A 27 0.33 -10.00 5.37
CA LEU A 27 0.09 -9.05 6.45
C LEU A 27 -1.34 -9.12 6.99
N THR A 28 -1.56 -8.49 8.15
CA THR A 28 -2.89 -8.11 8.64
C THR A 28 -2.90 -6.64 9.03
N LEU A 29 -3.97 -5.93 8.66
CA LEU A 29 -4.25 -4.59 9.17
C LEU A 29 -5.24 -4.71 10.33
N LEU A 30 -4.76 -4.40 11.54
CA LEU A 30 -5.59 -4.38 12.75
C LEU A 30 -6.33 -3.04 12.86
N ASN A 31 -7.64 -3.10 13.02
CA ASN A 31 -8.47 -1.92 13.27
C ASN A 31 -9.07 -1.96 14.67
N TYR A 32 -9.22 -0.79 15.27
CA TYR A 32 -9.96 -0.59 16.52
C TYR A 32 -10.78 0.69 16.44
N MET A 33 -12.01 0.64 16.92
CA MET A 33 -12.83 1.83 17.11
C MET A 33 -13.74 1.66 18.33
N ASP A 34 -13.86 2.74 19.09
CA ASP A 34 -14.85 2.91 20.16
C ASP A 34 -15.84 4.00 19.70
N PRO A 35 -17.05 3.64 19.23
CA PRO A 35 -18.03 4.60 18.73
C PRO A 35 -18.45 5.65 19.76
N GLN A 36 -18.35 5.34 21.05
CA GLN A 36 -18.69 6.27 22.14
C GLN A 36 -17.61 7.35 22.31
N LYS A 37 -16.34 7.02 22.00
CA LYS A 37 -15.21 7.96 22.03
C LYS A 37 -14.97 8.66 20.69
N MET A 38 -15.54 8.16 19.60
CA MET A 38 -15.44 8.73 18.25
C MET A 38 -16.85 8.99 17.66
N PRO A 39 -17.59 9.97 18.17
CA PRO A 39 -19.01 10.15 17.81
C PRO A 39 -19.24 10.72 16.41
N SER A 40 -18.23 11.33 15.79
CA SER A 40 -18.34 12.02 14.49
C SER A 40 -18.26 11.04 13.30
N LEU A 41 -19.18 10.06 13.26
CA LEU A 41 -19.28 9.09 12.18
C LEU A 41 -20.25 9.56 11.10
N LYS A 42 -19.85 9.43 9.83
CA LYS A 42 -20.68 9.81 8.68
C LYS A 42 -21.82 8.81 8.50
N PRO A 43 -23.05 9.25 8.14
CA PRO A 43 -24.10 8.34 7.71
C PRO A 43 -23.77 7.72 6.34
N GLU A 44 -24.19 6.48 6.14
CA GLU A 44 -24.15 5.80 4.86
C GLU A 44 -25.09 6.49 3.86
N PRO A 45 -24.63 6.86 2.65
CA PRO A 45 -25.33 7.82 1.81
C PRO A 45 -26.41 7.24 0.88
N TYR A 46 -26.47 5.93 0.64
CA TYR A 46 -27.28 5.37 -0.45
C TYR A 46 -28.46 4.52 0.01
N PHE A 47 -28.27 3.70 1.04
CA PHE A 47 -29.22 2.64 1.41
C PHE A 47 -29.80 2.82 2.82
N GLY A 48 -29.47 3.92 3.50
CA GLY A 48 -29.96 4.20 4.85
C GLY A 48 -29.39 3.24 5.91
N MET A 49 -28.17 2.74 5.69
CA MET A 49 -27.55 1.73 6.58
C MET A 49 -26.98 2.28 7.89
N GLY A 50 -27.14 3.58 8.17
CA GLY A 50 -26.71 4.23 9.41
C GLY A 50 -25.24 4.64 9.39
N ARG A 51 -24.61 4.74 10.57
CA ARG A 51 -23.25 5.31 10.72
C ARG A 51 -22.15 4.38 10.20
N MET A 52 -21.19 4.93 9.45
CA MET A 52 -20.02 4.23 8.93
C MET A 52 -18.77 4.51 9.77
N ALA A 53 -18.12 3.45 10.24
CA ALA A 53 -16.76 3.51 10.79
C ALA A 53 -15.72 3.67 9.67
N VAL A 54 -15.95 2.99 8.55
CA VAL A 54 -15.16 3.10 7.31
C VAL A 54 -16.14 3.24 6.16
N SER A 55 -15.93 4.24 5.30
CA SER A 55 -16.81 4.53 4.16
C SER A 55 -16.69 3.49 3.05
N TRP A 56 -17.59 3.53 2.06
CA TRP A 56 -17.52 2.70 0.86
C TRP A 56 -16.15 2.82 0.16
N HIS A 57 -15.47 1.69 0.00
CA HIS A 57 -14.15 1.64 -0.64
C HIS A 57 -13.90 0.26 -1.29
N HIS A 58 -12.82 0.22 -2.07
CA HIS A 58 -12.11 -0.99 -2.45
C HIS A 58 -10.83 -1.05 -1.61
N ASP A 59 -10.42 -2.25 -1.22
CA ASP A 59 -9.10 -2.45 -0.64
C ASP A 59 -8.02 -2.22 -1.72
N GLU A 60 -7.04 -1.38 -1.39
CA GLU A 60 -5.91 -1.05 -2.27
C GLU A 60 -4.68 -1.92 -2.01
N ASN A 61 -3.73 -1.90 -2.96
CA ASN A 61 -2.45 -2.60 -2.90
C ASN A 61 -2.55 -4.10 -2.58
N LEU A 62 -3.54 -4.77 -3.16
CA LEU A 62 -3.72 -6.22 -3.07
C LEU A 62 -3.22 -6.90 -4.34
N MET A 63 -2.67 -8.11 -4.19
CA MET A 63 -2.45 -8.99 -5.34
C MET A 63 -3.79 -9.22 -6.06
N GLU A 64 -3.78 -9.19 -7.39
CA GLU A 64 -5.01 -9.31 -8.19
C GLU A 64 -5.78 -10.58 -7.81
N ARG A 65 -7.09 -10.40 -7.55
CA ARG A 65 -8.03 -11.47 -7.17
C ARG A 65 -7.62 -12.26 -5.91
N SER A 66 -6.76 -11.69 -5.08
CA SER A 66 -6.42 -12.31 -3.80
C SER A 66 -7.57 -12.22 -2.82
N THR A 67 -7.61 -13.18 -1.91
CA THR A 67 -8.60 -13.22 -0.84
C THR A 67 -8.29 -12.16 0.21
N VAL A 68 -9.33 -11.58 0.78
CA VAL A 68 -9.25 -10.85 2.06
C VAL A 68 -10.05 -11.62 3.09
N ALA A 69 -9.44 -11.91 4.23
CA ALA A 69 -10.09 -12.59 5.36
C ALA A 69 -10.13 -11.68 6.57
N VAL A 70 -11.30 -11.57 7.20
CA VAL A 70 -11.49 -10.66 8.33
C VAL A 70 -12.03 -11.41 9.53
N TYR A 71 -11.28 -11.38 10.62
CA TYR A 71 -11.78 -11.74 11.95
C TYR A 71 -12.36 -10.50 12.63
N SER A 72 -13.59 -10.60 13.13
CA SER A 72 -14.31 -9.51 13.79
C SER A 72 -14.49 -9.80 15.27
N TYR A 73 -14.15 -8.83 16.12
CA TYR A 73 -14.27 -8.97 17.57
C TYR A 73 -14.90 -7.73 18.18
N SER A 74 -16.20 -7.82 18.48
CA SER A 74 -16.93 -6.79 19.20
C SER A 74 -16.75 -6.99 20.72
N GLY A 75 -16.63 -5.90 21.47
CA GLY A 75 -16.62 -5.94 22.93
C GLY A 75 -17.97 -6.41 23.49
N GLU A 76 -17.95 -6.98 24.69
CA GLU A 76 -19.15 -7.46 25.38
C GLU A 76 -20.10 -6.30 25.69
N GLU A 77 -21.40 -6.58 25.64
CA GLU A 77 -22.40 -5.62 26.08
C GLU A 77 -22.29 -5.39 27.58
N VAL A 78 -22.02 -4.14 27.97
CA VAL A 78 -22.21 -3.75 29.37
C VAL A 78 -23.71 -3.73 29.63
N ASP A 79 -24.17 -4.74 30.36
CA ASP A 79 -25.55 -4.93 30.81
C ASP A 79 -26.01 -3.66 31.55
N GLY A 80 -26.99 -2.92 30.99
CA GLY A 80 -27.53 -1.72 31.66
C GLY A 80 -27.97 -0.54 30.79
N GLY A 81 -28.00 -0.63 29.46
CA GLY A 81 -28.60 0.39 28.60
C GLY A 81 -30.05 0.05 28.25
N ILE A 82 -30.98 1.00 28.41
CA ILE A 82 -32.35 0.90 27.91
C ILE A 82 -32.27 0.55 26.42
N LEU A 83 -32.73 -0.65 26.05
CA LEU A 83 -32.93 -1.04 24.65
C LEU A 83 -33.97 -0.08 24.09
N GLU A 84 -33.54 0.91 23.31
CA GLU A 84 -34.47 1.63 22.43
C GLU A 84 -35.17 0.57 21.56
N GLU A 85 -36.48 0.68 21.39
CA GLU A 85 -37.27 -0.27 20.61
C GLU A 85 -36.56 -0.59 19.29
N LYS A 86 -36.24 -1.87 19.08
CA LYS A 86 -35.66 -2.34 17.83
C LYS A 86 -36.54 -1.85 16.70
N SER A 87 -36.04 -0.89 15.93
CA SER A 87 -36.62 -0.49 14.66
C SER A 87 -36.87 -1.77 13.84
N ALA A 88 -38.13 -2.10 13.58
CA ALA A 88 -38.50 -3.29 12.81
C ALA A 88 -38.05 -3.21 11.33
N ALA A 89 -37.56 -2.05 10.89
CA ALA A 89 -37.06 -1.82 9.54
C ALA A 89 -35.54 -1.58 9.55
N GLY A 90 -34.81 -2.31 8.69
CA GLY A 90 -33.38 -2.13 8.47
C GLY A 90 -32.48 -2.97 9.38
N ARG A 91 -31.18 -2.60 9.41
CA ARG A 91 -30.15 -3.29 10.21
C ARG A 91 -30.19 -2.84 11.68
N ASP A 92 -29.72 -3.68 12.59
CA ASP A 92 -29.65 -3.36 14.02
C ASP A 92 -28.59 -2.25 14.27
N PRO A 93 -28.97 -1.08 14.83
CA PRO A 93 -28.05 0.04 15.06
C PRO A 93 -26.94 -0.28 16.06
N ASP A 94 -27.16 -1.23 16.97
CA ASP A 94 -26.23 -1.57 18.05
C ASP A 94 -25.20 -2.61 17.62
N VAL A 95 -25.49 -3.38 16.58
CA VAL A 95 -24.62 -4.43 16.05
C VAL A 95 -23.70 -3.90 14.96
N TRP A 96 -22.45 -4.33 14.97
CA TRP A 96 -21.49 -4.04 13.91
C TRP A 96 -21.85 -4.83 12.65
N HIS A 97 -21.69 -4.21 11.48
CA HIS A 97 -21.92 -4.91 10.21
C HIS A 97 -20.81 -4.61 9.22
N VAL A 98 -20.54 -5.58 8.34
CA VAL A 98 -19.90 -5.29 7.05
C VAL A 98 -21.02 -5.12 6.03
N ALA A 99 -20.93 -4.07 5.22
CA ALA A 99 -21.88 -3.86 4.14
C ALA A 99 -21.20 -4.01 2.78
N LEU A 100 -21.98 -4.45 1.79
CA LEU A 100 -21.52 -4.72 0.44
C LEU A 100 -22.49 -4.12 -0.58
N LYS A 101 -21.96 -3.53 -1.65
CA LYS A 101 -22.72 -3.07 -2.82
C LYS A 101 -21.96 -3.38 -4.10
N VAL A 102 -22.68 -3.56 -5.20
CA VAL A 102 -22.07 -3.60 -6.54
C VAL A 102 -21.43 -2.24 -6.83
N ALA A 103 -20.22 -2.22 -7.37
CA ALA A 103 -19.54 -0.97 -7.71
C ALA A 103 -20.36 -0.21 -8.76
N TRP A 104 -20.44 1.12 -8.62
CA TRP A 104 -21.20 2.00 -9.52
C TRP A 104 -22.74 1.83 -9.53
N ASP A 105 -23.28 0.95 -8.69
CA ASP A 105 -24.72 0.66 -8.62
C ASP A 105 -25.28 1.02 -7.23
N ILE A 106 -26.33 1.82 -7.19
CA ILE A 106 -27.09 2.19 -5.98
C ILE A 106 -28.57 1.79 -6.06
N GLU A 107 -28.97 1.13 -7.15
CA GLU A 107 -30.34 0.64 -7.37
C GLU A 107 -30.47 -0.79 -6.83
N THR A 108 -29.46 -1.63 -7.05
CA THR A 108 -29.42 -2.96 -6.45
C THR A 108 -29.29 -2.81 -4.92
N PRO A 109 -30.23 -3.37 -4.12
CA PRO A 109 -30.17 -3.24 -2.66
C PRO A 109 -28.85 -3.76 -2.10
N GLY A 110 -28.15 -2.91 -1.34
CA GLY A 110 -26.93 -3.32 -0.64
C GLY A 110 -27.22 -4.32 0.48
N LEU A 111 -26.21 -5.13 0.81
CA LEU A 111 -26.27 -6.06 1.93
C LEU A 111 -25.62 -5.44 3.17
N ALA A 112 -26.22 -5.63 4.35
CA ALA A 112 -25.61 -5.35 5.64
C ALA A 112 -25.57 -6.64 6.46
N ILE A 113 -24.39 -7.25 6.57
CA ILE A 113 -24.22 -8.54 7.25
C ILE A 113 -23.79 -8.30 8.71
N PRO A 114 -24.55 -8.79 9.72
CA PRO A 114 -24.20 -8.61 11.12
C PRO A 114 -22.91 -9.35 11.47
N LEU A 115 -22.10 -8.72 12.31
CA LEU A 115 -20.82 -9.24 12.79
C LEU A 115 -20.84 -9.29 14.33
N HIS A 116 -21.09 -10.47 14.85
CA HIS A 116 -20.98 -10.77 16.28
C HIS A 116 -19.51 -11.03 16.66
N GLN A 117 -19.29 -11.21 17.96
CA GLN A 117 -17.97 -11.50 18.49
C GLN A 117 -17.45 -12.84 17.96
N GLY A 118 -16.30 -12.80 17.27
CA GLY A 118 -15.65 -13.98 16.72
C GLY A 118 -16.06 -14.33 15.29
N ASP A 119 -17.02 -13.62 14.70
CA ASP A 119 -17.43 -13.86 13.32
C ASP A 119 -16.29 -13.55 12.34
N CYS A 120 -16.19 -14.38 11.31
CA CYS A 120 -15.26 -14.22 10.20
C CYS A 120 -16.02 -14.03 8.89
N TYR A 121 -15.50 -13.18 8.00
CA TYR A 121 -15.96 -13.11 6.62
C TYR A 121 -14.79 -13.07 5.64
N PHE A 122 -15.08 -13.46 4.41
CA PHE A 122 -14.09 -13.60 3.35
C PHE A 122 -14.57 -12.91 2.08
N MET A 123 -13.73 -12.07 1.49
CA MET A 123 -13.93 -11.51 0.15
C MET A 123 -13.06 -12.32 -0.81
N LEU A 124 -13.70 -13.09 -1.70
CA LEU A 124 -13.03 -14.06 -2.56
C LEU A 124 -12.87 -13.52 -3.99
N ASP A 125 -11.80 -13.95 -4.67
CA ASP A 125 -11.53 -13.67 -6.09
C ASP A 125 -11.71 -12.18 -6.43
N ASN A 126 -12.57 -11.84 -7.39
CA ASN A 126 -12.77 -10.47 -7.85
C ASN A 126 -13.82 -9.68 -7.03
N LEU A 127 -14.24 -10.15 -5.85
CA LEU A 127 -15.28 -9.47 -5.06
C LEU A 127 -14.84 -8.05 -4.70
N ASN A 128 -13.60 -7.87 -4.23
CA ASN A 128 -13.07 -6.54 -3.92
C ASN A 128 -12.90 -5.63 -5.17
N MET A 129 -12.90 -6.18 -6.39
CA MET A 129 -12.82 -5.39 -7.62
C MET A 129 -14.20 -4.99 -8.13
N THR A 130 -15.19 -5.88 -7.99
CA THR A 130 -16.53 -5.74 -8.56
C THR A 130 -17.53 -5.11 -7.58
N HIS A 131 -17.22 -5.16 -6.29
CA HIS A 131 -18.04 -4.64 -5.22
C HIS A 131 -17.25 -3.68 -4.35
N GLN A 132 -17.94 -2.72 -3.76
CA GLN A 132 -17.43 -1.88 -2.68
C GLN A 132 -17.94 -2.43 -1.36
N HIS A 133 -17.15 -2.26 -0.32
CA HIS A 133 -17.58 -2.59 1.04
C HIS A 133 -17.39 -1.39 1.97
N CYS A 134 -18.18 -1.36 3.04
CA CYS A 134 -18.02 -0.39 4.12
C CYS A 134 -18.21 -1.07 5.47
N VAL A 135 -17.79 -0.40 6.54
CA VAL A 135 -17.97 -0.91 7.91
C VAL A 135 -18.99 -0.05 8.61
N LEU A 136 -20.13 -0.64 8.96
CA LEU A 136 -21.19 0.02 9.72
C LEU A 136 -20.92 -0.14 11.21
N ALA A 137 -20.90 1.00 11.91
CA ALA A 137 -20.65 1.02 13.34
C ALA A 137 -21.86 0.52 14.13
N GLY A 138 -21.57 -0.38 15.08
CA GLY A 138 -22.46 -0.71 16.19
C GLY A 138 -22.29 0.26 17.36
N ARG A 139 -22.78 -0.13 18.54
CA ARG A 139 -22.68 0.68 19.78
C ARG A 139 -21.42 0.39 20.59
N GLN A 140 -21.01 -0.88 20.65
CA GLN A 140 -19.84 -1.30 21.43
C GLN A 140 -18.53 -1.04 20.69
N SER A 141 -17.41 -1.00 21.42
CA SER A 141 -16.09 -0.98 20.79
C SER A 141 -15.85 -2.27 19.99
N ARG A 142 -15.03 -2.21 18.95
CA ARG A 142 -14.70 -3.36 18.10
C ARG A 142 -13.26 -3.34 17.66
N PHE A 143 -12.67 -4.53 17.63
CA PHE A 143 -11.45 -4.84 16.90
C PHE A 143 -11.75 -5.64 15.63
N SER A 144 -10.87 -5.55 14.64
CA SER A 144 -10.84 -6.50 13.53
C SER A 144 -9.42 -6.79 13.08
N SER A 145 -9.17 -8.02 12.63
CA SER A 145 -7.93 -8.42 11.94
C SER A 145 -8.24 -8.70 10.48
N THR A 146 -7.78 -7.82 9.58
CA THR A 146 -8.01 -7.92 8.13
C THR A 146 -6.75 -8.44 7.45
N HIS A 147 -6.72 -9.76 7.22
CA HIS A 147 -5.62 -10.48 6.57
C HIS A 147 -5.66 -10.28 5.06
N ARG A 148 -4.51 -9.96 4.47
CA ARG A 148 -4.37 -9.53 3.08
C ARG A 148 -3.17 -10.20 2.42
N VAL A 149 -3.27 -10.38 1.10
CA VAL A 149 -2.10 -10.63 0.24
C VAL A 149 -1.75 -9.30 -0.40
N ALA A 150 -0.91 -8.54 0.28
CA ALA A 150 -0.45 -7.25 -0.25
C ALA A 150 0.41 -7.48 -1.48
N GLU A 151 0.20 -6.67 -2.51
CA GLU A 151 1.10 -6.61 -3.66
C GLU A 151 2.38 -5.89 -3.21
N CYS A 152 3.46 -6.67 -3.06
CA CYS A 152 4.70 -6.20 -2.47
C CYS A 152 5.91 -6.39 -3.38
N SER A 153 5.70 -6.61 -4.68
CA SER A 153 6.81 -6.71 -5.67
C SER A 153 7.78 -5.52 -5.61
N THR A 154 7.29 -4.33 -5.30
CA THR A 154 8.09 -3.11 -5.09
C THR A 154 8.04 -2.56 -3.65
N GLY A 155 7.36 -3.27 -2.74
CA GLY A 155 7.04 -2.81 -1.39
C GLY A 155 7.83 -3.48 -0.26
N THR A 156 8.97 -4.12 -0.56
CA THR A 156 9.76 -4.86 0.45
C THR A 156 11.15 -4.26 0.66
N LEU A 157 11.67 -4.40 1.88
CA LEU A 157 12.99 -3.87 2.23
C LEU A 157 14.11 -4.45 1.33
N PRO A 158 14.15 -5.77 1.03
CA PRO A 158 15.14 -6.31 0.09
C PRO A 158 15.07 -5.64 -1.29
N TYR A 159 13.85 -5.45 -1.83
CA TYR A 159 13.65 -4.80 -3.13
C TYR A 159 14.30 -3.41 -3.18
N ILE A 160 13.97 -2.53 -2.22
CA ILE A 160 14.49 -1.15 -2.26
C ILE A 160 15.98 -1.10 -1.96
N LEU A 161 16.49 -1.98 -1.09
CA LEU A 161 17.93 -2.04 -0.81
C LEU A 161 18.70 -2.48 -2.05
N ASP A 162 18.22 -3.47 -2.79
CA ASP A 162 18.89 -3.93 -4.00
C ASP A 162 18.83 -2.87 -5.11
N LYS A 163 17.70 -2.15 -5.23
CA LYS A 163 17.59 -0.96 -6.10
C LYS A 163 18.61 0.12 -5.76
N CYS A 164 18.74 0.47 -4.48
CA CYS A 164 19.69 1.49 -4.01
C CYS A 164 21.14 1.06 -4.26
N LYS A 165 21.49 -0.20 -3.96
CA LYS A 165 22.84 -0.73 -4.23
C LYS A 165 23.17 -0.69 -5.71
N ALA A 166 22.26 -1.14 -6.58
CA ALA A 166 22.44 -1.10 -8.02
C ALA A 166 22.65 0.34 -8.53
N ALA A 167 21.91 1.32 -8.00
CA ALA A 167 22.13 2.73 -8.35
C ALA A 167 23.55 3.20 -7.94
N LEU A 168 24.01 2.83 -6.75
CA LEU A 168 25.32 3.19 -6.23
C LEU A 168 26.48 2.50 -6.95
N GLU A 169 26.25 1.48 -7.77
CA GLU A 169 27.29 0.92 -8.63
C GLU A 169 27.86 1.97 -9.59
N ASN A 170 27.10 3.01 -9.93
CA ASN A 170 27.58 4.13 -10.75
C ASN A 170 28.44 5.15 -9.96
N LEU A 171 28.55 5.03 -8.63
CA LEU A 171 29.44 5.86 -7.83
C LEU A 171 30.84 5.25 -7.79
N ASN A 172 31.87 6.08 -7.99
CA ASN A 172 33.27 5.70 -7.87
C ASN A 172 34.05 6.71 -7.04
N THR A 173 35.25 6.30 -6.62
CA THR A 173 36.25 7.22 -6.07
C THR A 173 37.41 7.26 -7.06
N ASP A 174 37.70 8.45 -7.58
CA ASP A 174 38.87 8.66 -8.43
C ASP A 174 40.14 8.28 -7.66
N ALA A 175 40.93 7.35 -8.21
CA ALA A 175 42.10 6.79 -7.53
C ALA A 175 43.21 7.83 -7.29
N ASP A 176 43.31 8.84 -8.16
CA ASP A 176 44.37 9.84 -8.14
C ASP A 176 43.99 11.01 -7.23
N LEU A 177 42.71 11.41 -7.25
CA LEU A 177 42.23 12.59 -6.52
C LEU A 177 41.52 12.26 -5.20
N LYS A 178 41.15 10.99 -4.97
CA LYS A 178 40.27 10.55 -3.88
C LYS A 178 38.94 11.32 -3.81
N VAL A 179 38.51 11.88 -4.95
CA VAL A 179 37.26 12.63 -5.07
C VAL A 179 36.18 11.71 -5.65
N PRO A 180 34.94 11.75 -5.12
CA PRO A 180 33.82 11.03 -5.71
C PRO A 180 33.54 11.46 -7.15
N CYS A 181 33.32 10.48 -8.04
CA CYS A 181 32.95 10.67 -9.43
C CYS A 181 31.92 9.62 -9.89
N LEU A 182 31.28 9.87 -11.04
CA LEU A 182 30.35 8.92 -11.66
C LEU A 182 31.12 8.04 -12.65
N LYS A 183 30.87 6.73 -12.66
CA LYS A 183 31.50 5.78 -13.61
C LYS A 183 30.99 5.98 -15.02
N SER A 184 29.71 6.23 -15.15
CA SER A 184 28.99 6.38 -16.40
C SER A 184 28.12 7.64 -16.37
N LEU A 185 28.10 8.32 -17.52
CA LEU A 185 27.22 9.45 -17.82
C LEU A 185 26.24 9.10 -18.95
N GLU A 186 26.07 7.81 -19.26
CA GLU A 186 25.08 7.35 -20.22
C GLU A 186 23.67 7.66 -19.71
N VAL A 187 22.78 8.04 -20.63
CA VAL A 187 21.42 8.49 -20.29
C VAL A 187 20.64 7.43 -19.50
N GLY A 188 20.79 6.15 -19.84
CA GLY A 188 20.15 5.05 -19.13
C GLY A 188 20.58 4.96 -17.66
N ASP A 189 21.89 5.05 -17.40
CA ASP A 189 22.45 4.88 -16.07
C ASP A 189 22.05 6.05 -15.16
N ILE A 190 22.20 7.29 -15.63
CA ILE A 190 21.84 8.48 -14.85
C ILE A 190 20.33 8.56 -14.59
N THR A 191 19.50 8.17 -15.57
CA THR A 191 18.05 8.12 -15.41
C THR A 191 17.66 7.08 -14.36
N GLN A 192 18.29 5.91 -14.36
CA GLN A 192 18.01 4.86 -13.39
C GLN A 192 18.39 5.28 -11.97
N VAL A 193 19.54 5.95 -11.79
CA VAL A 193 19.96 6.50 -10.50
C VAL A 193 18.93 7.50 -9.98
N GLU A 194 18.53 8.48 -10.78
CA GLU A 194 17.60 9.53 -10.34
C GLU A 194 16.17 9.00 -10.06
N LYS A 195 15.73 7.95 -10.78
CA LYS A 195 14.47 7.24 -10.48
C LYS A 195 14.54 6.53 -9.13
N THR A 196 15.59 5.75 -8.88
CA THR A 196 15.81 5.08 -7.58
C THR A 196 15.91 6.11 -6.45
N HIS A 197 16.55 7.25 -6.71
CA HIS A 197 16.68 8.34 -5.76
C HIS A 197 15.30 8.90 -5.35
N ASN A 198 14.41 9.15 -6.32
CA ASN A 198 13.03 9.56 -6.02
C ASN A 198 12.28 8.47 -5.23
N GLU A 199 12.39 7.22 -5.66
CA GLU A 199 11.67 6.10 -5.05
C GLU A 199 12.03 5.91 -3.57
N VAL A 200 13.33 5.86 -3.23
CA VAL A 200 13.76 5.74 -1.83
C VAL A 200 13.37 6.96 -1.00
N GLU A 201 13.39 8.16 -1.58
CA GLU A 201 13.02 9.37 -0.87
C GLU A 201 11.52 9.37 -0.52
N PHE A 202 10.65 9.12 -1.49
CA PHE A 202 9.23 9.39 -1.36
C PHE A 202 8.38 8.17 -1.01
N GLU A 203 8.75 6.96 -1.44
CA GLU A 203 7.98 5.75 -1.12
C GLU A 203 8.46 5.10 0.19
N TRP A 204 9.65 5.46 0.67
CA TRP A 204 10.25 4.87 1.87
C TRP A 204 10.50 5.90 2.96
N LEU A 205 11.46 6.81 2.78
CA LEU A 205 11.92 7.70 3.85
C LEU A 205 10.81 8.65 4.32
N ARG A 206 10.18 9.38 3.39
CA ARG A 206 9.13 10.34 3.77
C ARG A 206 7.88 9.66 4.32
N GLN A 207 7.46 8.53 3.73
CA GLN A 207 6.35 7.72 4.25
C GLN A 207 6.60 7.25 5.68
N PHE A 208 7.80 6.77 5.97
CA PHE A 208 8.18 6.27 7.29
C PHE A 208 8.22 7.40 8.32
N TRP A 209 8.91 8.50 8.01
CA TRP A 209 9.09 9.60 8.95
C TRP A 209 7.82 10.43 9.18
N PHE A 210 6.93 10.51 8.19
CA PHE A 210 5.64 11.19 8.32
C PHE A 210 4.74 10.57 9.39
N GLN A 211 4.81 9.25 9.56
CA GLN A 211 4.06 8.55 10.62
C GLN A 211 4.62 8.83 12.02
N GLY A 212 5.80 9.46 12.11
CA GLY A 212 6.55 9.66 13.34
C GLY A 212 7.02 8.34 13.96
N LYS A 213 7.47 8.38 15.22
CA LYS A 213 8.02 7.20 15.92
C LYS A 213 6.95 6.28 16.53
N ARG A 214 5.76 6.20 15.93
CA ARG A 214 4.62 5.44 16.48
C ARG A 214 4.93 3.94 16.59
N TYR A 215 5.55 3.38 15.55
CA TYR A 215 5.98 1.98 15.49
C TYR A 215 6.96 1.61 16.61
N ARG A 216 7.77 2.56 17.10
CA ARG A 216 8.80 2.34 18.13
C ARG A 216 8.22 1.94 19.49
N ARG A 217 6.91 2.15 19.69
CA ARG A 217 6.19 1.61 20.85
C ARG A 217 6.03 0.09 20.79
N CYS A 218 6.10 -0.49 19.60
CA CYS A 218 5.87 -1.91 19.34
C CYS A 218 7.15 -2.64 18.92
N THR A 219 8.02 -2.00 18.14
CA THR A 219 9.24 -2.62 17.60
C THR A 219 10.27 -1.58 17.16
N ASP A 220 11.55 -1.94 17.26
CA ASP A 220 12.70 -1.19 16.74
C ASP A 220 13.23 -1.73 15.39
N TRP A 221 12.55 -2.74 14.81
CA TRP A 221 13.01 -3.46 13.62
C TRP A 221 13.39 -2.53 12.44
N TRP A 222 12.66 -1.43 12.26
CA TRP A 222 12.86 -0.47 11.19
C TRP A 222 13.97 0.55 11.43
N ASP A 223 14.50 0.67 12.66
CA ASP A 223 15.47 1.72 13.00
C ASP A 223 16.76 1.60 12.16
N LYS A 224 17.38 0.41 12.14
CA LYS A 224 18.60 0.16 11.36
C LYS A 224 18.34 0.16 9.84
N PRO A 225 17.30 -0.49 9.31
CA PRO A 225 16.95 -0.39 7.89
C PRO A 225 16.77 1.04 7.38
N MET A 226 16.06 1.89 8.14
CA MET A 226 15.75 3.25 7.70
C MET A 226 16.98 4.17 7.79
N ALA A 227 17.82 4.00 8.81
CA ALA A 227 19.12 4.68 8.86
C ALA A 227 19.99 4.32 7.64
N ASN A 228 20.03 3.03 7.27
CA ASN A 228 20.76 2.59 6.09
C ASN A 228 20.16 3.20 4.80
N LEU A 229 18.84 3.20 4.62
CA LEU A 229 18.21 3.85 3.46
C LEU A 229 18.51 5.34 3.40
N GLU A 230 18.57 6.04 4.53
CA GLU A 230 18.94 7.44 4.59
C GLU A 230 20.41 7.67 4.16
N ASP A 231 21.33 6.81 4.58
CA ASP A 231 22.73 6.88 4.14
C ASP A 231 22.90 6.60 2.64
N LEU A 232 22.13 5.67 2.08
CA LEU A 232 22.11 5.40 0.64
C LEU A 232 21.50 6.58 -0.14
N TRP A 233 20.43 7.18 0.38
CA TRP A 233 19.81 8.39 -0.17
C TRP A 233 20.79 9.58 -0.19
N ARG A 234 21.55 9.80 0.90
CA ARG A 234 22.58 10.86 0.96
C ARG A 234 23.66 10.69 -0.11
N GLN A 235 24.04 9.44 -0.41
CA GLN A 235 24.98 9.17 -1.50
C GLN A 235 24.36 9.49 -2.87
N MET A 236 23.07 9.25 -3.06
CA MET A 236 22.37 9.63 -4.29
C MET A 236 22.21 11.16 -4.44
N GLU A 237 22.03 11.91 -3.35
CA GLU A 237 22.12 13.39 -3.37
C GLU A 237 23.50 13.88 -3.85
N LEU A 238 24.57 13.22 -3.40
CA LEU A 238 25.92 13.49 -3.90
C LEU A 238 26.02 13.17 -5.40
N MET A 239 25.50 12.02 -5.86
CA MET A 239 25.50 11.65 -7.27
C MET A 239 24.76 12.67 -8.16
N THR A 240 23.58 13.14 -7.73
CA THR A 240 22.86 14.23 -8.42
C THR A 240 23.73 15.49 -8.51
N SER A 241 24.43 15.85 -7.42
CA SER A 241 25.32 17.01 -7.40
C SER A 241 26.52 16.85 -8.36
N LEU A 242 27.11 15.66 -8.42
CA LEU A 242 28.18 15.33 -9.37
C LEU A 242 27.70 15.43 -10.81
N LEU A 243 26.51 14.88 -11.10
CA LEU A 243 25.90 14.93 -12.42
C LEU A 243 25.65 16.38 -12.88
N LEU A 244 25.08 17.21 -12.01
CA LEU A 244 24.85 18.64 -12.30
C LEU A 244 26.16 19.39 -12.55
N ARG A 245 27.26 19.01 -11.87
CA ARG A 245 28.58 19.59 -12.12
C ARG A 245 29.12 19.17 -13.48
N GLU A 246 28.97 17.91 -13.88
CA GLU A 246 29.39 17.42 -15.20
C GLU A 246 28.61 18.12 -16.33
N LEU A 247 27.31 18.33 -16.17
CA LEU A 247 26.48 19.03 -17.16
C LEU A 247 26.83 20.52 -17.33
N ARG A 248 27.52 21.12 -16.37
CA ARG A 248 27.98 22.53 -16.41
C ARG A 248 29.34 22.69 -17.10
N LYS A 249 30.09 21.61 -17.36
CA LYS A 249 31.38 21.72 -18.04
C LYS A 249 31.18 22.16 -19.48
N GLU A 250 31.92 23.19 -19.90
CA GLU A 250 31.85 23.75 -21.26
C GLU A 250 32.41 22.79 -22.33
N GLU A 251 33.16 21.77 -21.91
CA GLU A 251 33.84 20.80 -22.77
C GLU A 251 32.89 19.73 -23.39
N GLN A 252 31.62 19.68 -22.97
CA GLN A 252 30.66 18.71 -23.50
C GLN A 252 30.02 19.19 -24.81
N MET A 253 29.85 18.26 -25.76
CA MET A 253 29.06 18.49 -26.97
C MET A 253 27.62 18.86 -26.58
N GLU A 254 27.13 19.98 -27.13
CA GLU A 254 25.83 20.56 -26.76
C GLU A 254 24.67 19.58 -26.94
N GLU A 255 24.70 18.76 -27.99
CA GLU A 255 23.67 17.74 -28.27
C GLU A 255 23.60 16.67 -27.16
N GLN A 256 24.74 16.11 -26.76
CA GLN A 256 24.82 15.12 -25.68
C GLN A 256 24.38 15.71 -24.33
N ARG A 257 24.72 16.97 -24.07
CA ARG A 257 24.27 17.69 -22.87
C ARG A 257 22.75 17.86 -22.88
N ASN A 258 22.17 18.27 -24.00
CA ASN A 258 20.74 18.49 -24.13
C ASN A 258 19.92 17.20 -24.00
N GLU A 259 20.44 16.08 -24.51
CA GLU A 259 19.84 14.75 -24.34
C GLU A 259 19.77 14.34 -22.86
N LYS A 260 20.87 14.50 -22.12
CA LYS A 260 20.91 14.24 -20.66
C LYS A 260 19.96 15.15 -19.90
N ILE A 261 19.93 16.45 -20.21
CA ILE A 261 18.99 17.38 -19.56
C ILE A 261 17.54 16.96 -19.82
N SER A 262 17.21 16.59 -21.06
CA SER A 262 15.85 16.22 -21.44
C SER A 262 15.35 14.97 -20.71
N SER A 263 16.23 14.01 -20.44
CA SER A 263 15.88 12.80 -19.68
C SER A 263 15.79 13.03 -18.16
N LEU A 264 16.62 13.91 -17.60
CA LEU A 264 16.71 14.16 -16.16
C LEU A 264 15.69 15.18 -15.64
N LEU A 265 15.39 16.21 -16.43
CA LEU A 265 14.58 17.34 -15.99
C LEU A 265 13.21 16.91 -15.43
N PRO A 266 12.45 15.97 -16.06
CA PRO A 266 11.18 15.51 -15.52
C PRO A 266 11.32 14.91 -14.11
N LEU A 267 12.37 14.13 -13.85
CA LEU A 267 12.60 13.47 -12.56
C LEU A 267 12.93 14.48 -11.46
N LEU A 268 13.72 15.50 -11.78
CA LEU A 268 14.08 16.56 -10.83
C LEU A 268 12.90 17.51 -10.55
N VAL A 269 12.09 17.82 -11.57
CA VAL A 269 10.85 18.59 -11.40
C VAL A 269 9.86 17.83 -10.53
N GLU A 270 9.67 16.53 -10.77
CA GLU A 270 8.86 15.67 -9.92
C GLU A 270 9.38 15.66 -8.48
N ARG A 271 10.69 15.46 -8.28
CA ARG A 271 11.32 15.49 -6.96
C ARG A 271 11.02 16.79 -6.23
N GLN A 272 11.19 17.93 -6.91
CA GLN A 272 10.89 19.23 -6.31
C GLN A 272 9.41 19.36 -5.94
N ALA A 273 8.50 18.99 -6.83
CA ALA A 273 7.06 19.06 -6.58
C ALA A 273 6.65 18.18 -5.38
N ARG A 274 7.13 16.92 -5.34
CA ARG A 274 6.86 16.01 -4.23
C ARG A 274 7.48 16.49 -2.93
N ARG A 275 8.69 17.08 -2.94
CA ARG A 275 9.28 17.72 -1.75
C ARG A 275 8.38 18.82 -1.18
N GLN A 276 7.77 19.63 -2.04
CA GLN A 276 6.82 20.66 -1.60
C GLN A 276 5.52 20.06 -1.06
N GLU A 277 4.96 19.04 -1.72
CA GLU A 277 3.77 18.34 -1.24
C GLU A 277 4.00 17.76 0.17
N TRP A 278 5.11 17.05 0.38
CA TRP A 278 5.47 16.45 1.67
C TRP A 278 5.81 17.46 2.76
N LEU A 279 6.16 18.70 2.40
CA LEU A 279 6.38 19.78 3.36
C LEU A 279 5.05 20.32 3.91
N VAL A 280 4.02 20.34 3.07
CA VAL A 280 2.69 20.88 3.40
C VAL A 280 1.80 19.85 4.11
N ARG A 281 2.03 18.56 3.85
CA ARG A 281 1.27 17.44 4.44
C ARG A 281 1.59 17.22 5.91
#